data_AF-A0A7S3EU28-F1
#
_entry.id   AF-A0A7S3EU28-F1
#
_cell.length_a   1.000
_cell.length_b   1.000
_cell.length_c   1.000
_cell.angle_alpha   90.00
_cell.angle_beta   90.00
_cell.angle_gamma   90.00
#
_symmetry.space_group_name_H-M   'P 1'
#
loop_
_entity.id
_entity.type
_entity.pdbx_description
1 polymer ?
#
loop_
_entity_poly.entity_id
_entity_poly.type
_entity_poly.pdbx_seq_one_letter_code
_entity_poly.pdbx_strand_id
1 'polypeptide(L)'
;FEQALGAILQCALEHVEAVQTTDFTELLSHVGEVLTGAPAAIGSATELSERVQEGAVLRYLASVFSRLDTVDEERLMPHVEANSLIAATVDHLHKFSARLSPNALEAGCLFLAYAFDSEAYMTKRSDFLTPASATKLKDFDGLFLRDITSASAEKRKLLRPLIDVCARA
;
A
#
# COMPACT_ATOMS: atom_id res chain seq x y z
N PHE A 1 -18.01 -2.04 -15.52
CA PHE A 1 -18.45 -0.97 -14.60
C PHE A 1 -17.36 -0.70 -13.56
N GLU A 2 -17.00 -1.69 -12.73
CA GLU A 2 -15.96 -1.57 -11.70
C GLU A 2 -14.60 -1.06 -12.23
N GLN A 3 -14.14 -1.57 -13.38
CA GLN A 3 -12.89 -1.11 -13.99
C GLN A 3 -12.92 0.38 -14.39
N ALA A 4 -14.04 0.86 -14.93
CA ALA A 4 -14.18 2.24 -15.36
C ALA A 4 -14.30 3.18 -14.16
N LEU A 5 -15.03 2.75 -13.11
CA LEU A 5 -15.13 3.49 -11.86
C LEU A 5 -13.78 3.57 -11.14
N GLY A 6 -13.03 2.47 -11.13
CA GLY A 6 -11.70 2.43 -10.53
C GLY A 6 -10.72 3.37 -11.24
N ALA A 7 -10.75 3.42 -12.57
CA ALA A 7 -9.95 4.38 -13.34
C ALA A 7 -10.33 5.84 -13.05
N ILE A 8 -11.63 6.15 -12.89
CA ILE A 8 -12.08 7.50 -12.52
C ILE A 8 -11.57 7.87 -11.13
N LEU A 9 -11.70 6.96 -10.16
CA LEU A 9 -11.24 7.19 -8.79
C LEU A 9 -9.72 7.38 -8.74
N GLN A 10 -8.97 6.58 -9.50
CA GLN A 10 -7.54 6.72 -9.66
C GLN A 10 -7.15 8.10 -10.18
N CYS A 11 -7.79 8.58 -11.25
CA CYS A 11 -7.56 9.93 -11.77
C CYS A 11 -7.92 11.00 -10.73
N ALA A 12 -9.02 10.83 -9.99
CA ALA A 12 -9.41 11.77 -8.94
C ALA A 12 -8.34 11.87 -7.84
N LEU A 13 -7.80 10.74 -7.39
CA LEU A 13 -6.75 10.69 -6.36
C LEU A 13 -5.38 11.24 -6.83
N GLU A 14 -5.23 11.62 -8.11
CA GLU A 14 -4.07 12.37 -8.60
C GLU A 14 -4.20 13.88 -8.35
N HIS A 15 -5.37 14.38 -7.96
CA HIS A 15 -5.62 15.79 -7.69
C HIS A 15 -5.81 16.06 -6.19
N VAL A 16 -5.04 17.01 -5.64
CA VAL A 16 -5.06 17.33 -4.20
C VAL A 16 -6.44 17.76 -3.69
N GLU A 17 -7.20 18.52 -4.49
CA GLU A 17 -8.54 18.99 -4.13
C GLU A 17 -9.54 17.83 -3.98
N ALA A 18 -9.46 16.85 -4.88
CA ALA A 18 -10.30 15.66 -4.82
C ALA A 18 -9.90 14.79 -3.62
N VAL A 19 -8.60 14.64 -3.35
CA VAL A 19 -8.12 13.94 -2.15
C VAL A 19 -8.65 14.61 -0.88
N GLN A 20 -8.59 15.94 -0.76
CA GLN A 20 -9.07 16.67 0.42
C GLN A 20 -10.58 16.51 0.69
N THR A 21 -11.38 16.30 -0.35
CA THR A 21 -12.84 16.10 -0.25
C THR A 21 -13.24 14.62 -0.21
N THR A 22 -12.28 13.70 -0.34
CA THR A 22 -12.52 12.26 -0.29
C THR A 22 -12.90 11.82 1.12
N ASP A 23 -13.92 10.96 1.22
CA ASP A 23 -14.22 10.26 2.46
C ASP A 23 -13.19 9.13 2.67
N PHE A 24 -12.17 9.43 3.46
CA PHE A 24 -11.12 8.45 3.78
C PHE A 24 -11.63 7.29 4.62
N THR A 25 -12.69 7.47 5.39
CA THR A 25 -13.24 6.39 6.22
C THR A 25 -13.73 5.27 5.32
N GLU A 26 -14.56 5.62 4.35
CA GLU A 26 -15.14 4.67 3.40
C GLU A 26 -14.08 4.09 2.47
N LEU A 27 -13.21 4.94 1.91
CA LEU A 27 -12.15 4.49 0.99
C LEU A 27 -11.20 3.50 1.66
N LEU A 28 -10.69 3.83 2.86
CA LEU A 28 -9.71 3.01 3.55
C LEU A 28 -10.34 1.73 4.14
N SER A 29 -11.62 1.78 4.54
CA SER A 29 -12.39 0.58 4.90
C SER A 29 -12.52 -0.36 3.70
N HIS A 30 -12.93 0.15 2.55
CA HIS A 30 -13.03 -0.63 1.31
C HIS A 30 -11.69 -1.27 0.91
N VAL A 31 -10.59 -0.51 1.02
CA VAL A 31 -9.25 -1.05 0.75
C VAL A 31 -8.92 -2.21 1.70
N GLY A 32 -9.21 -2.06 3.00
CA GLY A 32 -9.02 -3.13 3.99
C GLY A 32 -9.80 -4.40 3.65
N GLU A 33 -11.07 -4.25 3.26
CA GLU A 33 -11.92 -5.35 2.82
C GLU A 33 -11.36 -6.07 1.59
N VAL A 34 -10.90 -5.32 0.57
CA VAL A 34 -10.30 -5.91 -0.63
C VAL A 34 -9.01 -6.66 -0.28
N LEU A 35 -8.10 -6.05 0.49
CA LEU A 35 -6.81 -6.68 0.81
C LEU A 35 -6.97 -7.97 1.64
N THR A 36 -7.93 -7.98 2.56
CA THR A 36 -8.20 -9.13 3.44
C THR A 36 -9.12 -10.19 2.80
N GLY A 37 -10.05 -9.78 1.94
CA GLY A 37 -11.00 -10.64 1.22
C GLY A 37 -10.46 -11.22 -0.09
N ALA A 38 -9.46 -10.58 -0.70
CA ALA A 38 -8.77 -11.01 -1.92
C ALA A 38 -8.41 -12.51 -1.96
N PRO A 39 -7.84 -13.12 -0.90
CA PRO A 39 -7.58 -14.56 -0.86
C PRO A 39 -8.74 -15.48 -1.23
N ALA A 40 -9.98 -15.07 -0.99
CA ALA A 40 -11.18 -15.87 -1.24
C ALA A 40 -11.80 -15.61 -2.63
N ALA A 41 -11.61 -14.41 -3.19
CA ALA A 41 -12.21 -13.96 -4.44
C ALA A 41 -11.28 -14.05 -5.66
N ILE A 42 -9.96 -14.06 -5.43
CA ILE A 42 -8.95 -14.22 -6.48
C ILE A 42 -9.04 -15.66 -7.02
N GLY A 43 -9.87 -15.87 -8.05
CA GLY A 43 -9.92 -17.10 -8.82
C GLY A 43 -8.65 -17.34 -9.66
N SER A 44 -8.80 -17.91 -10.85
CA SER A 44 -7.70 -18.27 -11.76
C SER A 44 -7.01 -17.09 -12.48
N ALA A 45 -7.21 -15.85 -12.04
CA ALA A 45 -6.63 -14.68 -12.71
C ALA A 45 -5.10 -14.78 -12.78
N THR A 46 -4.51 -14.77 -13.97
CA THR A 46 -3.06 -14.96 -14.14
C THR A 46 -2.25 -13.79 -13.57
N GLU A 47 -2.81 -12.57 -13.60
CA GLU A 47 -2.15 -11.33 -13.17
C GLU A 47 -3.12 -10.43 -12.38
N LEU A 48 -2.65 -9.89 -11.26
CA LEU A 48 -3.31 -8.87 -10.45
C LEU A 48 -2.79 -7.49 -10.85
N SER A 49 -3.33 -6.96 -11.94
CA SER A 49 -3.01 -5.62 -12.43
C SER A 49 -3.85 -4.54 -11.74
N GLU A 50 -3.53 -3.26 -11.97
CA GLU A 50 -4.35 -2.13 -11.50
C GLU A 50 -5.75 -2.06 -12.13
N ARG A 51 -6.06 -2.93 -13.10
CA ARG A 51 -7.40 -3.04 -13.69
C ARG A 51 -8.33 -3.96 -12.90
N VAL A 52 -7.81 -4.69 -11.93
CA VAL A 52 -8.61 -5.47 -10.96
C VAL A 52 -8.50 -4.84 -9.58
N GLN A 53 -9.51 -5.05 -8.73
CA GLN A 53 -9.60 -4.35 -7.45
C GLN A 53 -8.36 -4.56 -6.59
N GLU A 54 -7.84 -5.79 -6.55
CA GLU A 54 -6.69 -6.18 -5.73
C GLU A 54 -5.41 -5.42 -6.08
N GLY A 55 -5.21 -5.07 -7.35
CA GLY A 55 -4.10 -4.21 -7.77
C GLY A 55 -4.43 -2.73 -7.64
N ALA A 56 -5.67 -2.33 -7.94
CA ALA A 56 -6.09 -0.94 -7.93
C ALA A 56 -6.01 -0.30 -6.53
N VAL A 57 -6.39 -1.05 -5.49
CA VAL A 57 -6.39 -0.54 -4.10
C VAL A 57 -4.99 -0.15 -3.61
N LEU A 58 -3.95 -0.84 -4.08
CA LEU A 58 -2.56 -0.49 -3.75
C LEU A 58 -2.19 0.90 -4.29
N ARG A 59 -2.71 1.25 -5.47
CA ARG A 59 -2.51 2.58 -6.04
C ARG A 59 -3.35 3.65 -5.35
N TYR A 60 -4.56 3.33 -4.90
CA TYR A 60 -5.33 4.27 -4.09
C TYR A 60 -4.56 4.64 -2.82
N LEU A 61 -4.02 3.64 -2.12
CA LEU A 61 -3.18 3.85 -0.95
C LEU A 61 -1.95 4.72 -1.27
N ALA A 62 -1.19 4.36 -2.30
CA ALA A 62 -0.01 5.14 -2.69
C ALA A 62 -0.36 6.60 -3.02
N SER A 63 -1.43 6.84 -3.78
CA SER A 63 -1.87 8.18 -4.16
C SER A 63 -2.29 9.01 -2.95
N VAL A 64 -3.06 8.45 -2.02
CA VAL A 64 -3.47 9.14 -0.79
C VAL A 64 -2.25 9.47 0.07
N PHE A 65 -1.37 8.48 0.30
CA PHE A 65 -0.22 8.64 1.20
C PHE A 65 0.94 9.43 0.62
N SER A 66 1.04 9.57 -0.70
CA SER A 66 2.00 10.50 -1.33
C SER A 66 1.73 11.97 -0.98
N ARG A 67 0.58 12.26 -0.37
CA ARG A 67 0.14 13.60 0.06
C ARG A 67 -0.14 13.68 1.56
N LEU A 68 0.47 12.79 2.36
CA LEU A 68 0.28 12.74 3.82
C LEU A 68 0.49 14.13 4.45
N ASP A 69 1.53 14.85 4.04
CA ASP A 69 1.84 16.22 4.48
C ASP A 69 0.72 17.23 4.22
N THR A 70 -0.13 17.00 3.21
CA THR A 70 -1.18 17.93 2.78
C THR A 70 -2.56 17.58 3.31
N VAL A 71 -2.79 16.30 3.61
CA VAL A 71 -4.08 15.76 4.04
C VAL A 71 -4.21 15.74 5.56
N ASP A 72 -3.08 15.88 6.26
CA ASP A 72 -2.87 15.69 7.69
C ASP A 72 -2.80 14.20 8.07
N GLU A 73 -1.65 13.81 8.63
CA GLU A 73 -1.39 12.45 9.08
C GLU A 73 -2.40 12.01 10.16
N GLU A 74 -2.79 12.93 11.05
CA GLU A 74 -3.74 12.67 12.15
C GLU A 74 -5.11 12.25 11.62
N ARG A 75 -5.44 12.61 10.38
CA ARG A 75 -6.69 12.21 9.73
C ARG A 75 -6.62 10.84 9.09
N LEU A 76 -5.46 10.38 8.63
CA LEU A 76 -5.32 9.14 7.85
C LEU A 76 -4.87 7.96 8.71
N MET A 77 -3.89 8.16 9.59
CA MET A 77 -3.28 7.06 10.35
C MET A 77 -4.24 6.33 11.31
N PRO A 78 -5.24 6.97 11.95
CA PRO A 78 -6.23 6.24 12.73
C PRO A 78 -7.03 5.22 11.90
N HIS A 79 -7.31 5.53 10.62
CA HIS A 79 -8.00 4.60 9.73
C HIS A 79 -7.07 3.48 9.23
N VAL A 80 -5.77 3.76 9.08
CA VAL A 80 -4.75 2.73 8.79
C VAL A 80 -4.68 1.71 9.91
N GLU A 81 -4.65 2.19 11.16
CA GLU A 81 -4.64 1.34 12.35
C GLU A 81 -5.94 0.52 12.45
N ALA A 82 -7.10 1.19 12.40
CA ALA A 82 -8.41 0.56 12.55
C ALA A 82 -8.67 -0.55 11.51
N ASN A 83 -8.20 -0.36 10.28
CA ASN A 83 -8.35 -1.34 9.20
C ASN A 83 -7.13 -2.25 9.03
N SER A 84 -6.12 -2.17 9.91
CA SER A 84 -4.87 -2.94 9.84
C SER A 84 -4.18 -2.88 8.47
N LEU A 85 -4.22 -1.72 7.80
CA LEU A 85 -3.86 -1.61 6.37
C LEU A 85 -2.39 -1.89 6.09
N ILE A 86 -1.49 -1.52 7.00
CA ILE A 86 -0.06 -1.86 6.88
C ILE A 86 0.10 -3.38 6.89
N ALA A 87 -0.41 -4.07 7.91
CA ALA A 87 -0.30 -5.53 8.02
C ALA A 87 -0.98 -6.25 6.85
N ALA A 88 -2.18 -5.80 6.45
CA ALA A 88 -2.92 -6.35 5.31
C ALA A 88 -2.16 -6.16 3.99
N THR A 89 -1.53 -5.00 3.79
CA THR A 89 -0.72 -4.74 2.60
C THR A 89 0.54 -5.58 2.59
N VAL A 90 1.24 -5.70 3.71
CA VAL A 90 2.41 -6.59 3.83
C VAL A 90 2.05 -8.02 3.46
N ASP A 91 0.95 -8.52 3.99
CA ASP A 91 0.45 -9.86 3.72
C ASP A 91 0.07 -10.05 2.25
N HIS A 92 -0.59 -9.05 1.65
CA HIS A 92 -0.99 -9.06 0.25
C HIS A 92 0.22 -9.08 -0.69
N LEU A 93 1.19 -8.19 -0.47
CA LEU A 93 2.41 -8.12 -1.27
C LEU A 93 3.25 -9.39 -1.15
N HIS A 94 3.41 -9.91 0.08
CA HIS A 94 4.13 -11.17 0.30
C HIS A 94 3.50 -12.32 -0.49
N LYS A 95 2.17 -12.48 -0.35
CA LYS A 95 1.43 -13.59 -0.93
C LYS A 95 1.31 -13.51 -2.46
N PHE A 96 1.16 -12.31 -3.01
CA PHE A 96 0.79 -12.12 -4.42
C PHE A 96 1.85 -11.40 -5.26
N SER A 97 3.04 -11.12 -4.73
CA SER A 97 4.17 -10.49 -5.45
C SER A 97 4.40 -11.05 -6.86
N ALA A 98 4.38 -12.38 -7.04
CA ALA A 98 4.60 -13.03 -8.33
C ALA A 98 3.44 -12.83 -9.34
N ARG A 99 2.26 -12.42 -8.88
CA ARG A 99 1.07 -12.16 -9.73
C ARG A 99 0.78 -10.68 -9.88
N LEU A 100 1.25 -9.84 -8.97
CA LEU A 100 1.06 -8.39 -9.05
C LEU A 100 1.82 -7.83 -10.25
N SER A 101 1.18 -6.93 -10.98
CA SER A 101 1.90 -6.18 -12.01
C SER A 101 3.00 -5.31 -11.35
N PRO A 102 4.08 -4.97 -12.06
CA PRO A 102 5.16 -4.16 -11.50
C PRO A 102 4.68 -2.82 -10.91
N ASN A 103 3.69 -2.19 -11.54
CA ASN A 103 3.14 -0.92 -11.06
C ASN A 103 2.32 -1.09 -9.76
N ALA A 104 1.50 -2.14 -9.66
CA ALA A 104 0.73 -2.41 -8.45
C ALA A 104 1.66 -2.76 -7.26
N LEU A 105 2.71 -3.54 -7.54
CA LEU A 105 3.73 -3.90 -6.56
C LEU A 105 4.50 -2.67 -6.07
N GLU A 106 4.91 -1.79 -7.00
CA GLU A 106 5.55 -0.51 -6.66
C GLU A 106 4.63 0.40 -5.85
N ALA A 107 3.35 0.50 -6.20
CA ALA A 107 2.38 1.28 -5.45
C ALA A 107 2.23 0.78 -4.00
N GLY A 108 2.14 -0.53 -3.80
CA GLY A 108 2.12 -1.10 -2.46
C GLY A 108 3.40 -0.80 -1.66
N CYS A 109 4.56 -0.84 -2.31
CA CYS A 109 5.84 -0.46 -1.69
C CYS A 109 5.88 1.02 -1.31
N LEU A 110 5.37 1.90 -2.17
CA LEU A 110 5.30 3.34 -1.91
C LEU A 110 4.38 3.65 -0.73
N PHE A 111 3.20 3.05 -0.68
CA PHE A 111 2.32 3.19 0.48
C PHE A 111 3.04 2.79 1.77
N LEU A 112 3.67 1.62 1.81
CA LEU A 112 4.40 1.18 3.00
C LEU A 112 5.55 2.12 3.35
N ALA A 113 6.28 2.65 2.35
CA ALA A 113 7.34 3.61 2.60
C ALA A 113 6.80 4.90 3.24
N TYR A 114 5.72 5.48 2.70
CA TYR A 114 5.09 6.68 3.26
C TYR A 114 4.53 6.42 4.67
N ALA A 115 3.83 5.30 4.85
CA ALA A 115 3.25 4.94 6.15
C ALA A 115 4.33 4.66 7.19
N PHE A 116 5.47 4.08 6.81
CA PHE A 116 6.60 3.90 7.72
C PHE A 116 7.37 5.18 8.02
N ASP A 117 7.34 6.19 7.14
CA ASP A 117 7.97 7.49 7.40
C ASP A 117 7.10 8.39 8.31
N SER A 118 5.83 8.01 8.54
CA SER A 118 4.88 8.75 9.37
C SER A 118 5.26 8.81 10.85
N GLU A 119 4.91 9.91 11.53
CA GLU A 119 5.23 10.13 12.95
C GLU A 119 4.48 9.13 13.86
N ALA A 120 3.22 8.82 13.53
CA ALA A 120 2.37 7.88 14.23
C ALA A 120 2.97 6.47 14.20
N TYR A 121 3.43 6.01 13.04
CA TYR A 121 4.11 4.72 12.94
C TYR A 121 5.41 4.73 13.74
N MET A 122 6.23 5.77 13.61
CA MET A 122 7.51 5.87 14.32
C MET A 122 7.34 5.86 15.83
N THR A 123 6.24 6.43 16.34
CA THR A 123 5.90 6.47 17.77
C THR A 123 5.34 5.15 18.27
N LYS A 124 4.48 4.47 17.50
CA LYS A 124 3.73 3.28 17.96
C LYS A 124 3.80 2.10 16.99
N ARG A 125 5.01 1.66 16.64
CA ARG A 125 5.23 0.59 15.65
C ARG A 125 4.47 -0.71 15.92
N SER A 126 4.33 -1.08 17.20
CA SER A 126 3.63 -2.31 17.63
C SER A 126 2.15 -2.34 17.26
N ASP A 127 1.56 -1.17 17.07
CA ASP A 127 0.11 -1.03 16.84
C ASP A 127 -0.21 -1.29 15.36
N PHE A 128 0.79 -1.17 14.47
CA PHE A 128 0.64 -1.32 13.02
C PHE A 128 1.20 -2.65 12.47
N LEU A 129 2.15 -3.28 13.16
CA LEU A 129 2.79 -4.50 12.71
C LEU A 129 2.69 -5.62 13.73
N THR A 130 2.16 -6.75 13.30
CA THR A 130 2.25 -8.00 14.06
C THR A 130 3.63 -8.65 13.87
N PRO A 131 4.08 -9.52 14.79
CA PRO A 131 5.30 -10.31 14.58
C PRO A 131 5.29 -11.15 13.29
N ALA A 132 4.10 -11.61 12.86
CA ALA A 132 3.94 -12.36 11.63
C ALA A 132 4.20 -11.48 10.38
N SER A 133 3.64 -10.25 10.36
CA SER A 133 3.89 -9.29 9.28
C SER A 133 5.35 -8.83 9.25
N ALA A 134 5.97 -8.62 10.42
CA ALA A 134 7.39 -8.30 10.51
C ALA A 134 8.28 -9.41 9.91
N THR A 135 7.92 -10.68 10.13
CA THR A 135 8.65 -11.80 9.53
C THR A 135 8.56 -11.77 7.99
N LYS A 136 7.37 -11.49 7.43
CA LYS A 136 7.17 -11.39 5.96
C LYS A 136 7.95 -10.24 5.33
N LEU A 137 8.13 -9.12 6.05
CA LEU A 137 8.90 -7.97 5.56
C LEU A 137 10.38 -8.33 5.27
N LYS A 138 10.96 -9.31 5.98
CA LYS A 138 12.32 -9.80 5.72
C LYS A 138 12.50 -10.37 4.32
N ASP A 139 11.44 -10.98 3.79
CA ASP A 139 11.49 -11.67 2.51
C ASP A 139 11.41 -10.70 1.33
N PHE A 140 10.95 -9.46 1.54
CA PHE A 140 10.64 -8.52 0.46
C PHE A 140 11.85 -8.22 -0.43
N ASP A 141 13.06 -8.09 0.16
CA ASP A 141 14.30 -7.82 -0.59
C ASP A 141 14.56 -8.90 -1.65
N GLY A 142 14.40 -10.18 -1.26
CA GLY A 142 14.62 -11.31 -2.16
C GLY A 142 13.45 -11.57 -3.11
N LEU A 143 12.23 -11.15 -2.77
CA LEU A 143 11.05 -11.37 -3.59
C LEU A 143 10.90 -10.34 -4.71
N PHE A 144 11.10 -9.05 -4.43
CA PHE A 144 10.85 -7.99 -5.43
C PHE A 144 11.54 -6.65 -5.17
N LEU A 145 11.85 -6.29 -3.93
CA LEU A 145 12.37 -4.94 -3.61
C LEU A 145 13.71 -4.65 -4.30
N ARG A 146 14.57 -5.66 -4.42
CA ARG A 146 15.85 -5.53 -5.11
C ARG A 146 15.67 -5.18 -6.59
N ASP A 147 14.71 -5.81 -7.25
CA ASP A 147 14.43 -5.56 -8.67
C ASP A 147 13.87 -4.15 -8.88
N ILE A 148 12.94 -3.72 -8.02
CA ILE A 148 12.34 -2.37 -8.08
C ILE A 148 13.40 -1.28 -7.86
N THR A 149 14.33 -1.49 -6.91
CA THR A 149 15.29 -0.46 -6.47
C THR A 149 16.64 -0.50 -7.18
N SER A 150 16.95 -1.57 -7.91
CA SER A 150 18.21 -1.70 -8.67
C SER A 150 18.23 -0.79 -9.91
N ALA A 151 17.07 -0.59 -10.54
CA ALA A 151 16.95 0.14 -11.80
C ALA A 151 16.84 1.68 -11.63
N SER A 152 16.57 2.20 -10.43
CA SER A 152 16.40 3.64 -10.20
C SER A 152 16.87 4.09 -8.81
N ALA A 153 17.83 5.01 -8.79
CA ALA A 153 18.31 5.65 -7.57
C ALA A 153 17.21 6.52 -6.91
N GLU A 154 16.34 7.13 -7.71
CA GLU A 154 15.20 7.89 -7.21
C GLU A 154 14.20 6.99 -6.49
N LYS A 155 13.84 5.84 -7.09
CA LYS A 155 12.96 4.86 -6.44
C LYS A 155 13.57 4.33 -5.15
N ARG A 156 14.88 4.06 -5.14
CA ARG A 156 15.59 3.65 -3.91
C ARG A 156 15.51 4.70 -2.81
N LYS A 157 15.57 5.99 -3.17
CA LYS A 157 15.41 7.09 -2.21
C LYS A 157 13.99 7.15 -1.65
N LEU A 158 12.98 7.05 -2.51
CA LEU A 158 11.57 7.06 -2.11
C LEU A 158 11.20 5.86 -1.23
N LEU A 159 11.71 4.68 -1.56
CA LEU A 159 11.45 3.45 -0.80
C LEU A 159 12.36 3.26 0.41
N ARG A 160 13.19 4.25 0.75
CA ARG A 160 14.17 4.14 1.84
C ARG A 160 13.54 3.76 3.19
N PRO A 161 12.41 4.37 3.62
CA PRO A 161 11.78 3.99 4.88
C PRO A 161 11.41 2.51 4.94
N LEU A 162 10.85 1.96 3.85
CA LEU A 162 10.54 0.53 3.72
C LEU A 162 11.79 -0.34 3.76
N ILE A 163 12.83 0.00 3.00
CA ILE A 163 14.10 -0.74 3.00
C ILE A 163 14.70 -0.81 4.41
N ASP A 164 14.69 0.31 5.13
CA ASP A 164 15.24 0.38 6.48
C ASP A 164 14.39 -0.42 7.49
N VAL A 165 13.07 -0.49 7.31
CA VAL A 165 12.20 -1.36 8.13
C VAL A 165 12.47 -2.83 7.82
N CYS A 166 12.53 -3.23 6.54
CA CYS A 166 12.84 -4.61 6.14
C CYS A 166 14.18 -5.10 6.69
N ALA A 167 15.20 -4.24 6.75
CA ALA A 167 16.52 -4.57 7.28
C ALA A 167 16.54 -4.76 8.82
N ARG A 168 15.54 -4.24 9.54
CA ARG A 168 15.45 -4.26 11.01
C ARG A 168 14.37 -5.18 11.56
N ALA A 169 13.40 -5.56 10.72
CA ALA A 169 12.36 -6.54 11.07
C ALA A 169 13.01 -7.87 11.49
#